data_AF-A0A8T3LND5-F1
#
_entry.id   AF-A0A8T3LND5-F1
#
_cell.length_a   1.000
_cell.length_b   1.000
_cell.length_c   1.000
_cell.angle_alpha   90.00
_cell.angle_beta   90.00
_cell.angle_gamma   90.00
#
_symmetry.space_group_name_H-M   'P 1'
#
loop_
_entity.id
_entity.type
_entity.pdbx_description
1 polymer ?
#
loop_
_entity_poly.entity_id
_entity_poly.type
_entity_poly.pdbx_seq_one_letter_code
_entity_poly.pdbx_strand_id
1 'polypeptide(L)'
;FAVWAIRRGDRRAMNRALTVTLILGIVFLCLQLYDYSTLHFGINSGVYGSLFYSLTGFHGAHVFGGVVGISIILMRGLAGQFSARHHVAVEAVSIYWHFVDVVWIALFTVIYVLR
;
A
#
# COMPACT_ATOMS: atom_id res chain seq x y z
N PHE A 1 -7.70 -6.91 -8.52
CA PHE A 1 -8.36 -8.23 -8.41
C PHE A 1 -9.59 -8.22 -7.49
N ALA A 2 -9.51 -7.66 -6.27
CA ALA A 2 -10.65 -7.60 -5.33
C ALA A 2 -11.92 -6.91 -5.89
N VAL A 3 -11.76 -5.76 -6.57
CA VAL A 3 -12.87 -5.01 -7.19
C VAL A 3 -13.62 -5.85 -8.24
N TRP A 4 -12.90 -6.61 -9.07
CA TRP A 4 -13.50 -7.49 -10.07
C TRP A 4 -14.28 -8.66 -9.45
N ALA A 5 -13.84 -9.16 -8.29
CA ALA A 5 -14.55 -10.21 -7.56
C ALA A 5 -15.88 -9.69 -7.01
N ILE A 6 -15.89 -8.52 -6.36
CA ILE A 6 -17.12 -7.97 -5.77
C ILE A 6 -18.13 -7.50 -6.81
N ARG A 7 -17.69 -7.00 -7.97
CA ARG A 7 -18.57 -6.69 -9.11
C ARG A 7 -19.34 -7.90 -9.63
N ARG A 8 -18.77 -9.11 -9.48
CA ARG A 8 -19.43 -10.40 -9.80
C ARG A 8 -20.24 -10.97 -8.62
N GLY A 9 -20.32 -10.25 -7.50
CA GLY A 9 -20.98 -10.70 -6.28
C GLY A 9 -20.16 -11.68 -5.43
N ASP A 10 -18.94 -12.02 -5.85
CA ASP A 10 -18.08 -12.95 -5.11
C ASP A 10 -17.31 -12.25 -3.99
N ARG A 11 -17.98 -12.14 -2.84
CA ARG A 11 -17.39 -11.60 -1.61
C ARG A 11 -16.24 -12.44 -1.06
N ARG A 12 -16.26 -13.76 -1.22
CA ARG A 12 -15.21 -14.64 -0.69
C ARG A 12 -13.90 -14.41 -1.44
N ALA A 13 -13.95 -14.34 -2.76
CA ALA A 13 -12.80 -13.99 -3.57
C ALA A 13 -12.30 -12.56 -3.31
N MET A 14 -13.22 -11.59 -3.12
CA MET A 14 -12.85 -10.23 -2.72
C MET A 14 -12.07 -10.23 -1.39
N ASN A 15 -12.60 -10.85 -0.35
CA ASN A 15 -11.96 -10.88 0.98
C ASN A 15 -10.59 -11.56 0.92
N ARG A 16 -10.47 -12.72 0.23
CA ARG A 16 -9.18 -13.39 0.02
C ARG A 16 -8.15 -12.48 -0.66
N ALA A 17 -8.57 -11.77 -1.71
CA ALA A 17 -7.71 -10.85 -2.43
C ALA A 17 -7.23 -9.70 -1.54
N LEU A 18 -8.14 -9.08 -0.78
CA LEU A 18 -7.81 -8.01 0.16
C LEU A 18 -6.87 -8.50 1.27
N THR A 19 -7.06 -9.71 1.79
CA THR A 19 -6.15 -10.31 2.79
C THR A 19 -4.74 -10.47 2.23
N VAL A 20 -4.59 -10.98 1.00
CA VAL A 20 -3.27 -11.11 0.37
C VAL A 20 -2.63 -9.73 0.18
N THR A 21 -3.36 -8.75 -0.34
CA THR A 21 -2.83 -7.39 -0.51
C THR A 21 -2.44 -6.76 0.82
N LEU A 22 -3.22 -6.97 1.88
CA LEU A 22 -2.91 -6.47 3.22
C LEU A 22 -1.59 -7.04 3.75
N ILE A 23 -1.40 -8.36 3.63
CA ILE A 23 -0.17 -9.03 4.07
C ILE A 23 1.03 -8.49 3.29
N LEU A 24 0.91 -8.36 1.97
CA LEU A 24 1.98 -7.81 1.13
C LEU A 24 2.34 -6.36 1.53
N GLY A 25 1.33 -5.53 1.82
CA GLY A 25 1.55 -4.16 2.29
C GLY A 25 2.27 -4.09 3.64
N ILE A 26 1.93 -4.98 4.58
CA ILE A 26 2.62 -5.07 5.89
C ILE A 26 4.07 -5.53 5.69
N VAL A 27 4.29 -6.57 4.87
CA VAL A 27 5.63 -7.07 4.56
C VAL A 27 6.47 -5.96 3.93
N PHE A 28 5.91 -5.19 2.99
CA PHE A 28 6.58 -4.05 2.38
C PHE A 28 7.02 -3.01 3.42
N LEU A 29 6.15 -2.62 4.36
CA LEU A 29 6.50 -1.69 5.44
C LEU A 29 7.61 -2.23 6.35
N CYS A 30 7.56 -3.52 6.69
CA CYS A 30 8.60 -4.17 7.48
C CYS A 30 9.95 -4.17 6.76
N LEU A 31 9.96 -4.48 5.46
CA LEU A 31 11.17 -4.43 4.63
C LEU A 31 11.72 -3.00 4.55
N GLN A 32 10.86 -2.00 4.37
CA GLN A 32 11.28 -0.59 4.35
C GLN A 32 11.93 -0.15 5.67
N LEU A 33 11.39 -0.58 6.81
CA LEU A 33 11.97 -0.30 8.12
C LEU A 33 13.30 -1.04 8.33
N TYR A 34 13.39 -2.29 7.86
CA TYR A 34 14.63 -3.06 7.89
C TYR A 34 15.73 -2.37 7.07
N ASP A 35 15.41 -1.95 5.85
CA ASP A 35 16.34 -1.19 5.02
C ASP A 35 16.82 0.07 5.74
N TYR A 36 15.91 0.85 6.34
CA TYR A 36 16.30 2.05 7.12
C TYR A 36 17.27 1.77 8.27
N SER A 37 17.19 0.59 8.88
CA SER A 37 18.08 0.18 9.98
C SER A 37 19.46 -0.29 9.52
N THR A 38 19.61 -0.66 8.25
CA THR A 38 20.87 -1.17 7.68
C THR A 38 21.62 -0.11 6.86
N LEU A 39 21.00 1.03 6.54
CA LEU A 39 21.65 2.11 5.80
C LEU A 39 22.75 2.79 6.61
N HIS A 40 23.87 3.08 5.95
CA HIS A 40 25.05 3.73 6.54
C HIS A 40 24.95 5.28 6.55
N PHE A 41 23.83 5.83 6.09
CA PHE A 41 23.56 7.27 6.06
C PHE A 41 22.18 7.52 6.68
N GLY A 42 22.03 8.66 7.36
CA GLY A 42 20.76 9.07 7.97
C GLY A 42 20.16 10.28 7.27
N ILE A 43 19.04 10.77 7.81
CA ILE A 43 18.37 11.98 7.32
C ILE A 43 19.27 13.23 7.36
N ASN A 44 20.26 13.26 8.27
CA ASN A 44 21.21 14.36 8.43
C ASN A 44 22.48 14.19 7.56
N SER A 45 22.58 13.14 6.75
CA SER A 45 23.76 12.85 5.91
C SER A 45 23.75 13.65 4.60
N GLY A 46 23.64 14.98 4.72
CA GLY A 46 23.64 15.90 3.59
C GLY A 46 22.36 15.83 2.75
N VAL A 47 22.39 16.48 1.57
CA VAL A 47 21.22 16.65 0.69
C VAL A 47 20.65 15.31 0.20
N TYR A 48 21.52 14.32 -0.06
CA TYR A 48 21.05 13.01 -0.50
C TYR A 48 20.24 12.30 0.60
N GLY A 49 20.77 12.25 1.83
CA GLY A 49 20.11 11.60 2.95
C GLY A 49 18.77 12.25 3.28
N SER A 50 18.72 13.59 3.31
CA SER A 50 17.48 14.31 3.58
C SER A 50 16.41 14.04 2.52
N LEU A 51 16.75 14.15 1.22
CA LEU A 51 15.81 13.87 0.13
C LEU A 51 15.35 12.42 0.11
N PHE A 52 16.26 11.46 0.32
CA PHE A 52 15.94 10.04 0.40
C PHE A 52 14.88 9.80 1.47
N TYR A 53 15.19 10.11 2.74
CA TYR A 53 14.30 9.83 3.86
C TYR A 53 13.00 10.63 3.81
N SER A 54 13.00 11.87 3.30
CA SER A 54 11.77 12.64 3.11
C SER A 54 10.85 12.02 2.07
N LEU A 55 11.37 11.66 0.89
CA LEU A 55 10.56 11.07 -0.19
C LEU A 55 10.06 9.68 0.17
N THR A 56 10.96 8.79 0.61
CA THR A 56 10.60 7.41 0.94
C THR A 56 9.81 7.33 2.24
N GLY A 57 10.06 8.22 3.20
CA GLY A 57 9.29 8.33 4.44
C GLY A 57 7.86 8.80 4.21
N PHE A 58 7.66 9.85 3.41
CA PHE A 58 6.33 10.34 3.06
C PHE A 58 5.53 9.30 2.27
N HIS A 59 6.19 8.62 1.34
CA HIS A 59 5.60 7.49 0.62
C HIS A 59 5.23 6.34 1.58
N GLY A 60 6.13 5.96 2.50
CA GLY A 60 5.85 4.95 3.52
C GLY A 60 4.65 5.30 4.40
N ALA A 61 4.46 6.58 4.74
CA ALA A 61 3.25 7.04 5.44
C ALA A 61 1.97 6.84 4.62
N HIS A 62 2.02 7.03 3.29
CA HIS A 62 0.88 6.75 2.40
C HIS A 62 0.59 5.24 2.31
N VAL A 63 1.63 4.41 2.22
CA VAL A 63 1.48 2.94 2.25
C VAL A 63 0.80 2.51 3.55
N PHE A 64 1.23 3.05 4.70
CA PHE A 64 0.59 2.77 5.99
C PHE A 64 -0.89 3.18 6.00
N GLY A 65 -1.22 4.38 5.51
CA GLY A 65 -2.62 4.81 5.35
C GLY A 65 -3.43 3.86 4.45
N GLY A 66 -2.82 3.35 3.38
CA GLY A 66 -3.41 2.34 2.51
C GLY A 66 -3.68 1.01 3.23
N VAL A 67 -2.73 0.54 4.04
CA VAL A 67 -2.83 -0.70 4.83
C VAL A 67 -3.99 -0.59 5.82
N VAL A 68 -4.12 0.56 6.49
CA VAL A 68 -5.27 0.86 7.35
C VAL A 68 -6.58 0.86 6.56
N GLY A 69 -6.62 1.54 5.41
CA GLY A 69 -7.78 1.56 4.53
C GLY A 69 -8.22 0.17 4.07
N ILE A 70 -7.27 -0.66 3.62
CA ILE A 70 -7.51 -2.06 3.22
C ILE A 70 -8.02 -2.88 4.41
N SER A 71 -7.43 -2.70 5.60
CA SER A 71 -7.86 -3.39 6.81
C SER A 71 -9.33 -3.08 7.13
N ILE A 72 -9.73 -1.81 7.04
CA ILE A 72 -11.11 -1.37 7.29
C ILE A 72 -12.08 -1.98 6.28
N ILE A 73 -11.78 -1.94 4.97
CA ILE A 73 -12.66 -2.55 3.98
C ILE A 73 -12.67 -4.08 4.07
N LEU A 74 -11.58 -4.72 4.48
CA LEU A 74 -11.55 -6.15 4.73
C LEU A 74 -12.47 -6.51 5.90
N MET A 75 -12.39 -5.80 7.02
CA MET A 75 -13.28 -6.01 8.18
C MET A 75 -14.76 -5.83 7.79
N ARG A 76 -15.09 -4.76 7.06
CA ARG A 76 -16.45 -4.51 6.56
C ARG A 76 -16.91 -5.57 5.55
N GLY A 77 -16.00 -6.08 4.72
CA GLY A 77 -16.25 -7.16 3.77
C GLY A 77 -16.50 -8.50 4.46
N LEU A 78 -15.79 -8.80 5.55
CA LEU A 78 -16.02 -9.98 6.40
C LEU A 78 -17.36 -9.88 7.15
N ALA A 79 -17.75 -8.68 7.58
CA ALA A 79 -19.09 -8.40 8.13
C ALA A 79 -20.20 -8.40 7.06
N GLY A 80 -19.88 -8.65 5.79
CA GLY A 80 -20.86 -8.80 4.71
C GLY A 80 -21.48 -7.50 4.19
N GLN A 81 -20.90 -6.34 4.50
CA GLN A 81 -21.47 -5.02 4.16
C GLN A 81 -21.36 -4.61 2.69
N PHE A 82 -20.66 -5.38 1.86
CA PHE A 82 -20.46 -5.07 0.44
C PHE A 82 -21.26 -5.99 -0.47
N SER A 83 -21.71 -5.45 -1.60
CA SER A 83 -22.42 -6.19 -2.65
C SER A 83 -22.00 -5.70 -4.04
N ALA A 84 -22.41 -6.41 -5.09
CA ALA A 84 -22.14 -6.02 -6.47
C ALA A 84 -22.68 -4.62 -6.83
N ARG A 85 -23.66 -4.08 -6.09
CA ARG A 85 -24.17 -2.71 -6.26
C ARG A 85 -23.64 -1.72 -5.23
N HIS A 86 -23.11 -2.21 -4.10
CA HIS A 86 -22.66 -1.40 -2.98
C HIS A 86 -21.22 -1.76 -2.60
N HIS A 87 -20.26 -1.24 -3.36
CA HIS A 87 -18.82 -1.51 -3.16
C HIS A 87 -17.92 -0.31 -3.47
N VAL A 88 -18.47 0.92 -3.51
CA VAL A 88 -17.72 2.16 -3.82
C VAL A 88 -16.51 2.35 -2.89
N ALA A 89 -16.64 2.00 -1.60
CA ALA A 89 -15.52 2.08 -0.65
C ALA A 89 -14.36 1.14 -1.05
N VAL A 90 -14.67 -0.06 -1.58
CA VAL A 90 -13.65 -1.00 -2.05
C VAL A 90 -12.94 -0.44 -3.29
N GLU A 91 -13.68 0.22 -4.18
CA GLU A 91 -13.09 0.88 -5.36
C GLU A 91 -12.20 2.06 -4.96
N ALA A 92 -12.67 2.94 -4.07
CA ALA A 92 -11.92 4.11 -3.62
C ALA A 92 -10.59 3.71 -2.96
N VAL A 93 -10.61 2.74 -2.05
CA VAL A 93 -9.40 2.22 -1.41
C VAL A 93 -8.50 1.51 -2.43
N SER A 94 -9.08 0.78 -3.39
CA SER A 94 -8.29 0.17 -4.47
C SER A 94 -7.59 1.22 -5.31
N ILE A 95 -8.26 2.32 -5.68
CA ILE A 95 -7.65 3.41 -6.46
C ILE A 95 -6.51 4.06 -5.66
N TYR A 96 -6.73 4.33 -4.37
CA TYR A 96 -5.69 4.85 -3.48
C TYR A 96 -4.48 3.91 -3.43
N TRP A 97 -4.71 2.60 -3.31
CA TRP A 97 -3.62 1.62 -3.30
C TRP A 97 -2.81 1.63 -4.60
N HIS A 98 -3.46 1.70 -5.76
CA HIS A 98 -2.75 1.77 -7.04
C HIS A 98 -1.97 3.07 -7.20
N PHE A 99 -2.48 4.20 -6.68
CA PHE A 99 -1.73 5.46 -6.64
C PHE A 99 -0.43 5.29 -5.86
N VAL A 100 -0.49 4.67 -4.68
CA VAL A 100 0.69 4.40 -3.87
C VAL A 100 1.67 3.50 -4.64
N ASP A 101 1.22 2.39 -5.24
CA ASP A 101 2.07 1.49 -6.02
C ASP A 101 2.82 2.21 -7.16
N VAL A 102 2.14 3.10 -7.90
CA VAL A 102 2.75 3.86 -9.01
C VAL A 102 3.82 4.83 -8.50
N VAL A 103 3.56 5.53 -7.39
CA VAL A 103 4.54 6.42 -6.76
C VAL A 103 5.76 5.63 -6.31
N TRP A 104 5.57 4.41 -5.77
CA TRP A 104 6.69 3.57 -5.38
C TRP A 104 7.58 3.18 -6.57
N ILE A 105 6.98 2.76 -7.69
CA ILE A 105 7.75 2.39 -8.88
C ILE A 105 8.61 3.57 -9.37
N ALA A 106 8.06 4.78 -9.37
CA ALA A 106 8.80 5.98 -9.72
C ALA A 106 9.96 6.26 -8.75
N LEU A 107 9.70 6.22 -7.44
CA LEU A 107 10.74 6.41 -6.41
C LEU A 107 11.83 5.34 -6.49
N PHE A 108 11.44 4.07 -6.61
CA PHE A 108 12.37 2.95 -6.72
C PHE A 108 13.30 3.12 -7.92
N THR A 109 12.73 3.49 -9.07
CA THR A 109 13.51 3.71 -10.31
C THR A 109 14.50 4.86 -10.14
N VAL A 110 14.07 6.00 -9.61
CA VAL A 110 14.94 7.18 -9.45
C VAL A 110 16.04 6.95 -8.40
N ILE A 111 15.70 6.33 -7.27
CA ILE A 111 16.58 6.24 -6.11
C ILE A 111 17.50 5.02 -6.17
N TYR A 112 17.02 3.88 -6.67
CA TYR A 112 17.77 2.62 -6.63
C TYR A 112 18.33 2.20 -8.00
N VAL A 113 17.68 2.57 -9.11
CA VAL A 113 18.07 2.12 -10.46
C VAL A 113 18.88 3.17 -11.22
N LEU A 114 18.41 4.42 -11.24
CA LEU A 114 19.05 5.53 -11.96
C LEU A 114 20.17 6.22 -11.17
N ARG A 115 20.52 5.64 -10.02
CA ARG A 115 21.53 6.18 -9.12
C ARG A 115 22.95 5.93 -9.63
#